data_AF-A0A355DP20-F1
#
_entry.id   AF-A0A355DP20-F1
#
_cell.length_a   1.000
_cell.length_b   1.000
_cell.length_c   1.000
_cell.angle_alpha   90.00
_cell.angle_beta   90.00
_cell.angle_gamma   90.00
#
_symmetry.space_group_name_H-M   'P 1'
#
loop_
_entity.id
_entity.type
_entity.pdbx_description
1 polymer ?
#
loop_
_entity_poly.entity_id
_entity_poly.type
_entity_poly.pdbx_seq_one_letter_code
_entity_poly.pdbx_strand_id
1 'polypeptide(L)' 'GLMTQLYEQLKQAPIKAEALRQAQLAMLKGKVSVAGGQLVTDNKSVPLPPELAQLTDRNFQHPYYWSAFTLIGSPW' A
#
# COMPACT_ATOMS: atom_id res chain seq x y z
N GLY A 1 3.13 0.30 -2.31
CA GLY A 1 3.26 1.43 -1.38
C GLY A 1 1.95 1.64 -0.64
N LEU A 2 2.00 2.23 0.56
CA LEU A 2 0.82 2.35 1.43
C LEU A 2 -0.34 3.10 0.78
N MET A 3 -0.06 4.26 0.17
CA MET A 3 -1.11 5.09 -0.44
C MET A 3 -1.83 4.37 -1.59
N THR A 4 -1.09 3.62 -2.42
CA THR A 4 -1.68 2.82 -3.50
C THR A 4 -2.69 1.81 -2.94
N GLN A 5 -2.28 1.06 -1.91
CA GLN A 5 -3.14 0.08 -1.26
C GLN A 5 -4.33 0.74 -0.55
N LEU A 6 -4.10 1.88 0.11
CA LEU A 6 -5.16 2.67 0.75
C LEU A 6 -6.22 3.11 -0.27
N TYR A 7 -5.83 3.65 -1.41
CA TYR A 7 -6.77 4.05 -2.46
C TYR A 7 -7.50 2.87 -3.09
N GLU A 8 -6.85 1.70 -3.21
CA GLU A 8 -7.54 0.48 -3.65
C GLU A 8 -8.60 0.03 -2.65
N GLN A 9 -8.25 -0.01 -1.37
CA GLN A 9 -9.17 -0.40 -0.30
C GLN A 9 -10.27 0.65 -0.12
N LEU A 10 -9.99 1.94 -0.32
CA LEU A 10 -10.98 3.01 -0.21
C LEU A 10 -12.07 2.92 -1.29
N LYS A 11 -11.77 2.34 -2.46
CA LYS A 11 -12.79 2.08 -3.49
C LYS A 11 -13.75 0.95 -3.11
N GLN A 12 -13.40 0.13 -2.12
CA GLN A 12 -14.15 -1.06 -1.72
C GLN A 12 -14.75 -0.95 -0.32
N ALA A 13 -14.05 -0.27 0.60
CA ALA A 13 -14.42 -0.16 2.00
C ALA A 13 -15.38 1.01 2.23
N PRO A 14 -16.34 0.86 3.15
CA PRO A 14 -17.35 1.89 3.42
C PRO A 14 -16.77 3.13 4.12
N ILE A 15 -15.64 3.00 4.82
CA ILE A 15 -15.02 4.10 5.60
C ILE A 15 -13.49 4.12 5.46
N LYS A 16 -12.90 5.32 5.57
CA LYS A 16 -11.45 5.55 5.40
C LYS A 16 -10.60 4.82 6.43
N ALA A 17 -11.09 4.70 7.66
CA ALA A 17 -10.38 4.01 8.74
C ALA A 17 -10.20 2.51 8.43
N GLU A 18 -11.25 1.86 7.89
CA GLU A 18 -11.17 0.45 7.51
C GLU A 18 -10.25 0.25 6.30
N ALA A 19 -10.31 1.15 5.31
CA ALA A 19 -9.39 1.11 4.18
C ALA A 19 -7.92 1.19 4.61
N LEU A 20 -7.61 2.08 5.56
CA LEU A 20 -6.26 2.23 6.10
C LEU A 20 -5.81 0.97 6.87
N ARG A 21 -6.68 0.42 7.71
CA ARG A 21 -6.41 -0.81 8.46
C ARG A 21 -6.12 -1.97 7.50
N GLN A 22 -6.93 -2.15 6.46
CA GLN A 22 -6.73 -3.18 5.44
C GLN A 22 -5.42 -2.97 4.67
N ALA A 23 -5.08 -1.71 4.36
CA ALA A 23 -3.81 -1.40 3.71
C ALA A 23 -2.60 -1.75 4.58
N GLN A 24 -2.63 -1.40 5.87
CA GLN A 24 -1.58 -1.78 6.83
C GLN A 24 -1.45 -3.30 6.98
N LEU A 25 -2.58 -4.01 7.08
CA LEU A 25 -2.58 -5.48 7.16
C LEU A 25 -2.04 -6.13 5.89
N ALA A 26 -2.37 -5.59 4.70
CA ALA A 26 -1.84 -6.09 3.44
C ALA A 26 -0.32 -5.91 3.35
N MET A 27 0.19 -4.75 3.79
CA MET A 27 1.64 -4.50 3.84
C MET A 27 2.32 -5.41 4.86
N LEU A 28 1.77 -5.56 6.07
CA LEU A 28 2.28 -6.46 7.11
C LEU A 28 2.35 -7.92 6.63
N LYS A 29 1.36 -8.36 5.86
CA LYS A 29 1.32 -9.71 5.27
C LYS A 29 2.24 -9.90 4.06
N GLY A 30 2.93 -8.86 3.61
CA GLY A 30 3.78 -8.93 2.42
C GLY A 30 3.02 -8.98 1.10
N LYS A 31 1.74 -8.63 1.11
CA LYS A 31 0.87 -8.61 -0.08
C LYS A 31 1.13 -7.41 -0.97
N VAL A 32 2.05 -6.53 -0.57
CA VAL A 32 2.43 -5.33 -1.31
C VAL A 32 3.95 -5.31 -1.38
N SER A 33 4.49 -5.45 -2.58
CA SER A 33 5.94 -5.46 -2.84
C SER A 33 6.24 -4.78 -4.18
N VAL A 34 7.46 -4.27 -4.33
CA VAL A 34 7.97 -3.88 -5.64
C VAL A 34 8.71 -5.07 -6.22
N ALA A 35 8.35 -5.48 -7.43
CA ALA A 35 9.01 -6.53 -8.18
C ALA A 35 9.20 -6.08 -9.64
N GLY A 36 10.44 -6.07 -10.14
CA GLY A 36 10.72 -5.82 -11.56
C GLY A 36 10.16 -4.49 -12.10
N GLY A 37 10.27 -3.42 -11.31
CA GLY A 37 9.76 -2.09 -11.67
C GLY A 37 8.22 -1.96 -11.63
N GLN A 38 7.53 -2.92 -11.05
CA GLN A 38 6.08 -2.88 -10.84
C GLN A 38 5.76 -3.03 -9.35
N LEU A 39 4.70 -2.36 -8.92
CA LEU A 39 4.14 -2.52 -7.59
C LEU A 39 3.11 -3.62 -7.66
N VAL A 40 3.45 -4.77 -7.08
CA VAL A 40 2.59 -5.94 -7.02
C VAL A 40 1.75 -5.87 -5.75
N THR A 41 0.43 -5.90 -5.90
CA THR A 41 -0.54 -6.12 -4.83
C THR A 41 -1.30 -7.43 -5.06
N ASP A 42 -1.99 -7.93 -4.04
CA ASP A 42 -2.86 -9.12 -4.13
C ASP A 42 -3.84 -9.08 -5.31
N ASN A 43 -4.35 -7.90 -5.65
CA ASN A 43 -5.39 -7.74 -6.67
C ASN A 43 -4.86 -7.15 -7.99
N LYS A 44 -3.74 -6.42 -7.99
CA LYS A 44 -3.27 -5.67 -9.17
C LYS A 44 -1.76 -5.52 -9.21
N SER A 45 -1.22 -5.46 -10.42
CA SER A 45 0.13 -4.95 -10.66
C SER A 45 0.03 -3.54 -11.22
N VAL A 46 0.70 -2.59 -10.58
CA VAL A 46 0.73 -1.19 -11.02
C VAL A 46 2.14 -0.87 -11.50
N PRO A 47 2.36 -0.52 -12.79
CA PRO A 47 3.68 -0.16 -13.29
C PRO A 47 4.17 1.10 -12.57
N LEU A 48 5.42 1.07 -12.09
CA LEU A 48 6.03 2.24 -11.47
C LEU A 48 6.60 3.16 -12.56
N PRO A 49 6.62 4.48 -12.32
CA PRO A 49 7.34 5.43 -13.16
C PRO A 49 8.80 4.99 -13.35
N PRO A 50 9.43 5.28 -14.50
CA PRO A 50 10.79 4.83 -14.80
C PRO A 50 11.83 5.29 -13.77
N GLU A 51 11.61 6.41 -13.06
CA GLU A 51 12.49 6.85 -11.96
C GLU A 51 12.41 5.92 -10.75
N LEU A 52 11.25 5.32 -10.51
CA LEU A 52 10.99 4.37 -9.41
C LEU A 52 11.13 2.92 -9.87
N ALA A 53 11.10 2.64 -11.17
CA ALA A 53 11.29 1.30 -11.72
C ALA A 53 12.72 0.78 -11.55
N GLN A 54 13.68 1.68 -11.34
CA GLN A 54 15.06 1.35 -10.96
C GLN A 54 15.20 0.96 -9.49
N LEU A 55 14.15 1.11 -8.67
CA LEU A 55 14.18 0.63 -7.30
C LEU A 55 14.24 -0.90 -7.32
N THR A 56 15.32 -1.45 -6.74
CA THR A 56 15.46 -2.88 -6.43
C THR A 56 14.23 -3.39 -5.70
N ASP A 57 13.94 -4.69 -5.84
CA ASP A 57 12.82 -5.34 -5.18
C ASP A 57 12.73 -4.94 -3.69
N ARG A 58 11.64 -4.27 -3.34
CA ARG A 58 11.40 -3.74 -2.00
C ARG A 58 10.18 -4.41 -1.40
N ASN A 59 10.39 -4.95 -0.22
CA ASN A 59 9.32 -5.47 0.62
C ASN A 59 8.83 -4.35 1.55
N PHE A 60 7.51 -4.17 1.62
CA PHE A 60 6.89 -3.17 2.49
C PHE A 60 6.36 -3.73 3.82
N GLN A 61 6.76 -4.95 4.21
CA GLN A 61 6.38 -5.56 5.49
C GLN A 61 6.85 -4.76 6.71
N HIS A 62 8.02 -4.13 6.62
CA HIS A 62 8.62 -3.47 7.78
C HIS A 62 7.77 -2.27 8.25
N PRO A 63 7.52 -2.11 9.57
CA PRO A 63 6.69 -1.03 10.13
C PRO A 63 7.10 0.36 9.65
N TYR A 64 8.40 0.58 9.42
CA TYR A 64 8.96 1.81 8.85
C TYR A 64 8.18 2.38 7.65
N TYR A 65 7.58 1.53 6.81
CA TYR A 65 6.88 1.96 5.61
C TYR A 65 5.42 2.35 5.82
N TRP A 66 4.81 1.99 6.96
CA TRP A 66 3.38 2.15 7.16
C TRP A 66 2.95 2.63 8.55
N SER A 67 3.78 2.47 9.58
CA SER A 67 3.45 2.83 10.96
C SER A 67 3.43 4.35 11.19
N ALA A 68 4.09 5.12 10.32
CA ALA A 68 4.08 6.58 10.38
C ALA A 68 2.77 7.20 9.87
N PHE A 69 1.93 6.42 9.17
CA PHE A 69 0.69 6.92 8.61
C PHE A 69 -0.42 6.85 9.65
N THR A 70 -0.87 8.02 10.07
CA THR A 70 -2.00 8.17 10.99
C THR A 70 -3.15 8.82 10.24
N LEU A 71 -4.37 8.30 10.39
CA LEU A 71 -5.56 8.92 9.80
C LEU A 71 -5.85 10.22 10.58
N ILE A 72 -5.83 11.37 9.90
CA ILE A 72 -6.21 12.66 10.48
C ILE A 72 -7.59 13.02 9.93
N GLY A 73 -8.57 13.21 10.82
CA GLY A 73 -9.95 13.57 10.49
C GLY A 73 -11.00 12.58 10.99
N SER A 74 -12.28 12.91 10.77
CA SER A 74 -13.40 12.04 11.16
C SER A 74 -13.34 10.69 10.42
N PRO A 75 -13.45 9.55 11.11
CA PRO A 75 -13.34 8.22 10.52
C PRO A 75 -14.59 7.77 9.74
N TRP A 76 -15.60 8.63 9.62
CA TRP A 76 -16.91 8.40 9.01
C TRP A 76 -17.02 9.15 7.68
#